data_AF-A0A366DN29-F1
#
_entry.id   AF-A0A366DN29-F1
#
_cell.length_a   1.000
_cell.length_b   1.000
_cell.length_c   1.000
_cell.angle_alpha   90.00
_cell.angle_beta   90.00
_cell.angle_gamma   90.00
#
_symmetry.space_group_name_H-M   'P 1'
#
loop_
_entity.id
_entity.type
_entity.pdbx_description
1 polymer ?
#
loop_
_entity_poly.entity_id
_entity_poly.type
_entity_poly.pdbx_seq_one_letter_code
_entity_poly.pdbx_strand_id
1 'polypeptide(L)' 'MRIRVKDVLELLAAGDTEDDILADYPYLEREDIRAALAFAAAESDHPILRTAS' A
#
# COMPACT_ATOMS: atom_id res chain seq x y z
N MET A 1 -16.69 1.51 3.30
CA MET A 1 -15.75 0.39 3.52
C MET A 1 -14.35 0.97 3.74
N ARG A 2 -13.44 0.23 4.39
CA ARG A 2 -12.05 0.67 4.64
C ARG A 2 -11.12 -0.46 4.22
N ILE A 3 -10.35 -0.29 3.15
CA ILE A 3 -9.18 -1.13 2.87
C ILE A 3 -7.99 -0.58 3.66
N ARG A 4 -7.10 -1.44 4.16
CA ARG A 4 -5.90 -0.97 4.86
C ARG A 4 -4.80 -0.70 3.83
N VAL A 5 -3.93 0.26 4.11
CA VAL A 5 -2.71 0.52 3.32
C VAL A 5 -1.92 -0.78 3.10
N LYS A 6 -1.79 -1.60 4.15
CA LYS A 6 -1.14 -2.90 4.07
C LYS A 6 -1.75 -3.83 3.01
N ASP A 7 -3.08 -3.88 2.90
CA ASP A 7 -3.76 -4.77 1.97
C ASP A 7 -3.49 -4.35 0.51
N VAL A 8 -3.52 -3.03 0.25
CA VAL A 8 -3.16 -2.48 -1.07
C VAL A 8 -1.71 -2.84 -1.44
N LEU A 9 -0.78 -2.72 -0.49
CA LEU A 9 0.62 -3.07 -0.72
C LEU A 9 0.82 -4.57 -0.94
N GLU A 10 0.06 -5.44 -0.27
CA GLU A 10 0.11 -6.89 -0.47
C GLU A 10 -0.37 -7.29 -1.88
N LEU A 11 -1.45 -6.68 -2.38
CA LEU A 11 -1.95 -6.90 -3.75
C LEU A 11 -0.93 -6.46 -4.80
N LEU A 12 -0.40 -5.25 -4.66
CA LEU A 12 0.66 -4.75 -5.54
C LEU A 12 1.92 -5.62 -5.51
N ALA A 13 2.28 -6.14 -4.33
CA ALA A 13 3.41 -7.06 -4.18
C ALA A 13 3.13 -8.46 -4.78
N ALA A 14 1.87 -8.88 -4.84
CA ALA A 14 1.44 -10.11 -5.51
C ALA A 14 1.45 -9.98 -7.05
N GLY A 15 1.58 -8.76 -7.57
CA GLY A 15 1.66 -8.47 -9.00
C GLY A 15 0.36 -7.96 -9.62
N ASP A 16 -0.67 -7.69 -8.81
CA ASP A 16 -1.89 -7.05 -9.30
C ASP A 16 -1.60 -5.63 -9.77
N THR A 17 -2.23 -5.24 -10.88
CA THR A 17 -2.09 -3.86 -11.39
C THR A 17 -3.03 -2.92 -10.66
N GLU A 18 -2.74 -1.61 -10.68
CA GLU A 18 -3.66 -0.61 -10.12
C GLU A 18 -5.07 -0.71 -10.73
N ASP A 19 -5.16 -1.02 -12.03
CA ASP A 19 -6.44 -1.13 -12.74
C ASP A 19 -7.25 -2.35 -12.26
N ASP A 20 -6.58 -3.48 -12.04
CA ASP A 20 -7.23 -4.69 -11.50
C ASP A 20 -7.73 -4.47 -10.07
N ILE A 21 -6.91 -3.82 -9.23
CA ILE A 21 -7.29 -3.47 -7.86
C ILE A 21 -8.50 -2.52 -7.87
N LEU A 22 -8.54 -1.52 -8.75
CA LEU A 22 -9.68 -0.60 -8.85
C LEU A 22 -10.95 -1.30 -9.37
N ALA A 23 -10.81 -2.32 -10.22
CA ALA A 23 -11.93 -3.12 -10.68
C ALA A 23 -12.54 -4.00 -9.56
N ASP A 24 -11.68 -4.62 -8.74
CA ASP A 24 -12.10 -5.46 -7.62
C ASP A 24 -12.58 -4.64 -6.40
N TYR A 25 -12.08 -3.42 -6.26
CA TYR A 25 -12.42 -2.49 -5.20
C TYR A 25 -12.97 -1.17 -5.79
N PRO A 26 -14.21 -1.15 -6.30
CA PRO A 26 -14.78 0.01 -6.99
C PRO A 26 -15.05 1.24 -6.10
N TYR A 27 -14.80 1.10 -4.79
CA TYR A 27 -14.85 2.18 -3.82
C TYR A 27 -13.47 2.82 -3.57
N LEU A 28 -12.41 2.28 -4.17
CA LEU A 28 -11.05 2.79 -4.09
C LEU A 28 -10.81 3.74 -5.25
N GLU A 29 -10.12 4.84 -4.99
CA GLU A 29 -9.65 5.75 -6.03
C GLU A 29 -8.16 5.53 -6.30
N ARG A 30 -7.68 5.91 -7.49
CA ARG A 30 -6.26 5.76 -7.82
C ARG A 30 -5.38 6.57 -6.87
N GLU A 31 -5.90 7.70 -6.41
CA GLU A 31 -5.32 8.59 -5.41
C GLU A 31 -5.09 7.87 -4.08
N ASP A 32 -5.98 6.96 -3.68
CA ASP A 32 -5.82 6.18 -2.45
C ASP A 32 -4.65 5.19 -2.56
N ILE A 33 -4.48 4.55 -3.73
CA ILE A 33 -3.35 3.65 -4.00
C ILE A 33 -2.04 4.43 -3.95
N ARG A 34 -1.99 5.61 -4.57
CA ARG A 34 -0.82 6.49 -4.53
C ARG A 34 -0.51 6.99 -3.12
N ALA A 35 -1.54 7.34 -2.34
CA ALA A 35 -1.37 7.73 -0.95
C ALA A 35 -0.83 6.57 -0.09
N ALA A 36 -1.29 5.34 -0.33
CA ALA A 36 -0.77 4.14 0.33
C ALA A 36 0.71 3.90 0.02
N LEU A 37 1.12 4.05 -1.25
CA LEU A 37 2.53 3.96 -1.66
C LEU A 37 3.39 5.07 -1.05
N ALA A 38 2.90 6.31 -1.04
CA ALA A 38 3.62 7.44 -0.44
C ALA A 38 3.80 7.25 1.08
N PHE A 39 2.76 6.75 1.76
CA PHE A 39 2.83 6.40 3.18
C PHE A 39 3.87 5.28 3.43
N ALA A 40 3.87 4.23 2.61
CA ALA A 40 4.83 3.14 2.72
C ALA A 40 6.28 3.59 2.49
N ALA A 41 6.50 4.49 1.52
CA ALA A 41 7.80 5.08 1.27
C ALA A 41 8.29 5.91 2.47
N ALA A 42 7.41 6.76 3.04
CA ALA A 42 7.73 7.57 4.21
C ALA A 42 8.06 6.71 5.45
N GLU A 43 7.33 5.61 5.67
CA GLU A 43 7.61 4.67 6.76
C GLU A 43 8.90 3.87 6.55
N SER A 44 9.28 3.58 5.29
CA SER A 44 10.51 2.85 4.97
C SER A 44 11.76 3.70 5.18
N ASP A 45 11.64 5.02 5.10
CA ASP A 45 12.72 5.98 5.39
C ASP A 45 12.98 6.16 6.90
N HIS A 46 12.15 5.56 7.77
CA HIS A 46 12.49 5.53 9.20
C HIS A 46 13.68 4.58 9.44
N PRO A 47 14.74 5.04 10.15
CA PRO A 47 15.88 4.20 10.45
C PRO A 47 15.38 2.98 11.22
N ILE A 48 15.53 1.81 10.61
CA ILE A 48 15.31 0.53 11.27
C ILE A 48 16.10 0.54 12.58
N LEU A 49 15.40 0.70 13.71
CA LEU A 49 15.99 0.50 15.03
C LEU A 49 16.26 -0.99 15.13
N ARG A 50 17.44 -1.40 14.69
CA ARG A 50 17.97 -2.74 14.95
C ARG A 50 18.21 -2.80 16.45
N THR A 51 17.23 -3.32 17.19
CA THR A 51 17.45 -3.71 18.58
C THR A 51 18.47 -4.85 18.54
N ALA A 52 19.73 -4.54 18.84
CA ALA A 52 20.77 -5.54 19.03
C ALA A 52 20.38 -6.42 20.22
N SER A 53 20.44 -7.74 20.04
CA SER A 53 20.43 -8.74 21.13
C SER A 53 21.86 -9.06 21.54
#